data_AF-A0A0V0HA24-F1
#
_entry.id   AF-A0A0V0HA24-F1
#
_cell.length_a   1.000
_cell.length_b   1.000
_cell.length_c   1.000
_cell.angle_alpha   90.00
_cell.angle_beta   90.00
_cell.angle_gamma   90.00
#
_symmetry.space_group_name_H-M   'P 1'
#
loop_
_entity.id
_entity.type
_entity.pdbx_description
1 polymer ?
#
loop_
_entity_poly.entity_id
_entity_poly.type
_entity_poly.pdbx_seq_one_letter_code
_entity_poly.pdbx_strand_id
1 'polypeptide(L)'
;MAEGFCSLKNLDLNYCNLEVLNLSGNNFEHLPQSIAQLGVLLSLNLADCKSLTQLPEFPQQLYTINADWSNDSICNSLFQNISSLQHDISASDSLSLRVLWSLPQKIPSWFHHQEMGSCVSVNLPENWYVSDKFLGFAVCYLGNLFDITAHLIPLCDDGMSSMTQEFALSNHSEYIGKYGMHFLLVTLGGLWDANAKTPNDYGCIQFYSEIN
;
A
#
# COMPACT_ATOMS: atom_id res chain seq x y z
N MET A 1 14.83 22.44 -30.68
CA MET A 1 15.13 21.11 -30.11
C MET A 1 15.72 21.40 -28.74
N ALA A 2 14.86 21.53 -27.72
CA ALA A 2 15.29 21.80 -26.36
C ALA A 2 15.57 20.44 -25.71
N GLU A 3 16.78 20.24 -25.19
CA GLU A 3 17.10 19.15 -24.28
C GLU A 3 16.28 19.37 -23.00
N GLY A 4 15.04 18.88 -23.01
CA GLY A 4 14.16 18.89 -21.85
C GLY A 4 14.73 17.92 -20.83
N PHE A 5 14.99 18.39 -19.62
CA PHE A 5 15.54 17.59 -18.55
C PHE A 5 14.61 16.41 -18.21
N CYS A 6 14.92 15.20 -18.72
CA CYS A 6 14.15 13.96 -18.48
C CYS A 6 14.25 13.45 -17.04
N SER A 7 14.93 14.16 -16.14
CA SER A 7 15.06 13.77 -14.73
C SER A 7 15.16 15.00 -13.85
N LEU A 8 14.39 15.02 -12.76
CA LEU A 8 14.53 16.04 -11.72
C LEU A 8 15.71 15.63 -10.82
N LYS A 9 16.89 16.19 -11.10
CA LYS A 9 18.14 15.77 -10.42
C LYS A 9 18.23 16.23 -8.97
N ASN A 10 17.64 17.38 -8.66
CA ASN A 10 17.65 17.94 -7.31
C ASN A 10 16.34 18.69 -7.08
N LEU A 11 15.74 18.45 -5.91
CA LEU A 11 14.61 19.22 -5.40
C LEU A 11 15.02 19.66 -3.99
N ASP A 12 15.61 20.85 -3.90
CA ASP A 12 15.98 21.46 -2.63
C ASP A 12 14.82 22.33 -2.13
N LEU A 13 13.89 21.67 -1.44
CA LEU A 13 12.74 22.30 -0.79
C LEU A 13 12.81 22.14 0.73
N ASN A 14 14.02 21.93 1.27
CA ASN A 14 14.25 21.65 2.70
C ASN A 14 13.73 22.75 3.65
N TYR A 15 13.45 23.95 3.13
CA TYR A 15 12.91 25.09 3.88
C TYR A 15 11.43 25.37 3.59
N CYS A 16 10.78 24.57 2.73
CA CYS A 16 9.38 24.75 2.36
C CYS A 16 8.53 23.77 3.17
N ASN A 17 7.62 24.30 3.99
CA ASN A 17 6.54 23.52 4.60
C ASN A 17 5.48 23.19 3.52
N LEU A 18 5.86 22.31 2.60
CA LEU A 18 5.03 21.97 1.46
C LEU A 18 4.17 20.76 1.78
N GLU A 19 2.88 20.98 2.05
CA GLU A 19 1.91 19.91 2.27
C GLU A 19 1.49 19.22 0.96
N VAL A 20 1.54 19.94 -0.16
CA VAL A 20 1.11 19.45 -1.48
C VAL A 20 2.18 19.73 -2.53
N LEU A 21 2.72 18.68 -3.13
CA LEU A 21 3.69 18.75 -4.22
C LEU A 21 3.07 18.23 -5.52
N ASN A 22 2.92 19.12 -6.51
CA ASN A 22 2.41 18.76 -7.82
C ASN A 22 3.53 18.73 -8.86
N LEU A 23 3.82 17.54 -9.38
CA LEU A 23 4.79 17.28 -10.44
C LEU A 23 4.13 16.67 -11.69
N SER A 24 2.80 16.73 -11.80
CA SER A 24 2.06 16.10 -12.90
C SER A 24 2.43 16.67 -14.28
N GLY A 25 2.33 15.84 -15.31
CA GLY A 25 2.50 16.24 -16.71
C GLY A 25 3.95 16.48 -17.13
N ASN A 26 4.92 15.98 -16.34
CA ASN A 26 6.34 16.06 -16.66
C ASN A 26 6.85 14.74 -17.24
N ASN A 27 7.87 14.79 -18.10
CA ASN A 27 8.51 13.59 -18.67
C ASN A 27 9.66 13.08 -17.79
N PHE A 28 9.45 13.02 -16.46
CA PHE A 28 10.46 12.50 -15.55
C PHE A 28 10.59 10.99 -15.70
N GLU A 29 11.81 10.51 -15.94
CA GLU A 29 12.17 9.10 -15.82
C GLU A 29 12.42 8.73 -14.35
N HIS A 30 13.01 9.67 -13.60
CA HIS A 30 13.37 9.52 -12.20
C HIS A 30 13.08 10.80 -11.40
N LEU A 31 12.74 10.60 -10.13
CA LEU A 31 12.54 11.64 -9.13
C LEU A 31 13.64 11.57 -8.06
N PRO A 32 14.02 12.70 -7.44
CA PRO A 32 15.09 12.72 -6.45
C PRO A 32 14.62 12.13 -5.12
N GLN A 33 15.50 11.41 -4.43
CA GLN A 33 15.21 10.83 -3.11
C GLN A 33 15.02 11.89 -2.00
N SER A 34 15.41 13.14 -2.26
CA SER A 34 15.16 14.25 -1.32
C SER A 34 13.67 14.50 -1.04
N ILE A 35 12.76 13.97 -1.86
CA ILE A 35 11.31 14.01 -1.58
C ILE A 35 10.97 13.35 -0.24
N ALA A 36 11.70 12.31 0.17
CA ALA A 36 11.50 11.64 1.47
C ALA A 36 11.79 12.56 2.66
N GLN A 37 12.57 13.62 2.46
CA GLN A 37 12.96 14.59 3.50
C GLN A 37 11.88 15.65 3.74
N LEU A 38 10.84 15.70 2.89
CA LEU A 38 9.72 16.64 3.02
C LEU A 38 8.75 16.16 4.11
N GLY A 39 9.16 16.29 5.38
CA GLY A 39 8.50 15.68 6.53
C GLY A 39 7.04 16.11 6.78
N VAL A 40 6.59 17.22 6.19
CA VAL A 40 5.19 17.70 6.25
C VAL A 40 4.40 17.46 4.96
N LEU A 41 4.98 16.76 3.98
CA LEU A 41 4.31 16.49 2.71
C LEU A 41 3.20 15.46 2.90
N LEU A 42 1.98 15.88 2.58
CA LEU A 42 0.76 15.11 2.72
C LEU A 42 0.27 14.52 1.39
N SER A 43 0.53 15.24 0.29
CA SER A 43 0.03 14.91 -1.04
C SER A 43 1.10 15.06 -2.13
N LEU A 44 1.29 14.02 -2.93
CA LEU A 44 2.19 13.99 -4.07
C LEU A 44 1.43 13.64 -5.36
N ASN A 45 1.37 14.58 -6.30
CA ASN A 45 0.73 14.35 -7.59
C ASN A 45 1.78 14.14 -8.71
N LEU A 46 1.77 12.93 -9.26
CA LEU A 46 2.63 12.45 -10.35
C LEU A 46 1.80 12.01 -11.58
N ALA A 47 0.54 12.45 -11.69
CA ALA A 47 -0.28 12.14 -12.86
C ALA A 47 0.39 12.55 -14.17
N ASP A 48 0.13 11.82 -15.24
CA ASP A 48 0.67 12.09 -16.58
C ASP A 48 2.22 12.12 -16.67
N CYS A 49 2.93 11.60 -15.67
CA CYS A 49 4.37 11.37 -15.73
C CYS A 49 4.71 10.07 -16.47
N LYS A 50 4.51 10.06 -17.80
CA LYS A 50 4.50 8.83 -18.63
C LYS A 50 5.84 8.09 -18.72
N SER A 51 6.95 8.79 -18.52
CA SER A 51 8.30 8.19 -18.54
C SER A 51 8.72 7.64 -17.18
N LEU A 52 7.95 7.88 -16.12
CA LEU A 52 8.35 7.53 -14.77
C LEU A 52 8.29 6.02 -14.59
N THR A 53 9.39 5.42 -14.17
CA THR A 53 9.48 3.97 -13.95
C THR A 53 9.46 3.59 -12.48
N GLN A 54 9.77 4.52 -11.58
CA GLN A 54 9.89 4.30 -10.14
C GLN A 54 9.43 5.53 -9.35
N LEU A 55 8.86 5.29 -8.18
CA LEU A 55 8.47 6.33 -7.22
C LEU A 55 9.67 6.66 -6.31
N PRO A 56 9.80 7.91 -5.81
CA PRO A 56 10.78 8.23 -4.79
C PRO A 56 10.42 7.55 -3.46
N GLU A 57 11.36 7.54 -2.52
CA GLU A 57 11.05 7.25 -1.13
C GLU A 57 10.00 8.23 -0.59
N PHE A 58 9.04 7.72 0.17
CA PHE A 58 7.94 8.51 0.68
C PHE A 58 8.28 9.18 2.01
N PRO A 59 7.93 10.46 2.20
CA PRO A 59 7.98 11.07 3.52
C PRO A 59 6.95 10.43 4.47
N GLN A 60 7.26 10.45 5.77
CA GLN A 60 6.47 9.78 6.80
C GLN A 60 5.00 10.25 6.88
N GLN A 61 4.69 11.50 6.55
CA GLN A 61 3.32 12.03 6.62
C GLN A 61 2.52 11.86 5.32
N LEU A 62 3.13 11.30 4.26
CA LEU A 62 2.45 11.12 2.99
C LEU A 62 1.28 10.15 3.14
N TYR A 63 0.09 10.62 2.77
CA TYR A 63 -1.12 9.79 2.72
C TYR A 63 -1.84 9.87 1.38
N THR A 64 -1.60 10.92 0.57
CA THR A 64 -2.17 11.03 -0.78
C THR A 64 -1.08 10.92 -1.84
N ILE A 65 -1.27 10.02 -2.80
CA ILE A 65 -0.41 9.89 -3.96
C ILE A 65 -1.27 9.65 -5.20
N ASN A 66 -0.96 10.35 -6.29
CA ASN A 66 -1.61 10.11 -7.58
C ASN A 66 -0.55 9.83 -8.63
N ALA A 67 -0.61 8.67 -9.27
CA ALA A 67 0.32 8.25 -10.30
C ALA A 67 -0.41 7.41 -11.36
N ASP A 68 0.30 6.99 -12.40
CA ASP A 68 -0.24 6.04 -13.37
C ASP A 68 -0.20 4.63 -12.79
N TRP A 69 -1.31 4.19 -12.20
CA TRP A 69 -1.41 2.85 -11.61
C TRP A 69 -1.62 1.76 -12.66
N SER A 70 -1.77 2.09 -13.95
CA SER A 70 -1.73 1.08 -15.01
C SER A 70 -0.31 0.58 -15.29
N ASN A 71 0.71 1.27 -14.76
CA ASN A 71 2.10 0.87 -14.87
C ASN A 71 2.51 -0.05 -13.71
N ASP A 72 2.72 -1.32 -14.01
CA ASP A 72 3.13 -2.34 -13.03
C ASP A 72 4.42 -1.99 -12.28
N SER A 73 5.35 -1.25 -12.89
CA SER A 73 6.59 -0.83 -12.23
C SER A 73 6.32 0.22 -11.14
N ILE A 74 5.34 1.11 -11.38
CA ILE A 74 4.90 2.10 -10.40
C ILE A 74 4.16 1.43 -9.24
N CYS A 75 3.27 0.46 -9.52
CA CYS A 75 2.63 -0.35 -8.48
C CYS A 75 3.66 -1.13 -7.64
N ASN A 76 4.65 -1.75 -8.27
CA ASN A 76 5.72 -2.43 -7.54
C ASN A 76 6.49 -1.44 -6.64
N SER A 77 6.85 -0.27 -7.18
CA SER A 77 7.55 0.78 -6.41
C SER A 77 6.73 1.31 -5.24
N LEU A 78 5.39 1.38 -5.38
CA LEU A 78 4.48 1.78 -4.30
C LEU A 78 4.57 0.81 -3.12
N PHE A 79 4.46 -0.49 -3.35
CA PHE A 79 4.47 -1.49 -2.28
C PHE A 79 5.83 -1.68 -1.63
N GLN A 80 6.93 -1.49 -2.38
CA GLN A 80 8.28 -1.42 -1.78
C GLN A 80 8.38 -0.26 -0.78
N ASN A 81 7.83 0.90 -1.13
CA ASN A 81 7.80 2.05 -0.23
C ASN A 81 6.90 1.82 1.00
N ILE A 82 5.69 1.28 0.83
CA ILE A 82 4.79 0.97 1.94
C ILE A 82 5.48 -0.02 2.91
N SER A 83 6.13 -1.06 2.38
CA SER A 83 6.87 -2.04 3.18
C SER A 83 7.99 -1.39 3.99
N SER A 84 8.80 -0.53 3.36
CA SER A 84 9.91 0.15 4.04
C SER A 84 9.43 1.00 5.23
N LEU A 85 8.34 1.74 5.06
CA LEU A 85 7.79 2.59 6.11
C LEU A 85 7.15 1.83 7.27
N GLN A 86 6.63 0.62 7.02
CA GLN A 86 6.04 -0.21 8.07
C GLN A 86 7.10 -0.76 9.04
N HIS A 87 8.33 -0.99 8.58
CA HIS A 87 9.43 -1.40 9.45
C HIS A 87 9.83 -0.34 10.48
N ASP A 88 9.60 0.95 10.22
CA ASP A 88 9.89 2.04 11.16
C ASP A 88 8.82 2.19 12.27
N ILE A 89 7.65 1.58 12.11
CA ILE A 89 6.52 1.65 13.07
C ILE A 89 6.64 0.57 14.17
N SER A 90 7.66 -0.28 14.14
CA SER A 90 7.84 -1.45 15.02
C SER A 90 8.11 -1.15 16.52
N ALA A 91 7.73 0.04 17.01
CA ALA A 91 7.89 0.44 18.41
C ALA A 91 6.57 0.71 19.16
N SER A 92 5.40 0.52 18.53
CA SER A 92 4.11 0.67 19.20
C SER A 92 3.16 -0.44 18.77
N ASP A 93 2.47 -1.05 19.73
CA ASP A 93 1.49 -2.15 19.65
C ASP A 93 0.24 -1.83 18.80
N SER A 94 0.41 -1.21 17.64
CA SER A 94 -0.64 -0.70 16.80
C SER A 94 -0.66 -1.54 15.53
N LEU A 95 -1.67 -2.40 15.41
CA LEU A 95 -2.10 -3.05 14.16
C LEU A 95 -2.52 -2.02 13.08
N SER A 96 -2.14 -0.75 13.21
CA SER A 96 -2.56 0.31 12.33
C SER A 96 -1.85 0.22 11.00
N LEU A 97 -2.62 -0.14 9.97
CA LEU A 97 -2.10 -0.21 8.62
C LEU A 97 -1.98 1.20 8.05
N ARG A 98 -0.80 1.49 7.48
CA ARG A 98 -0.62 2.68 6.63
C ARG A 98 -1.40 2.49 5.34
N VAL A 99 -2.29 3.45 5.06
CA VAL A 99 -3.08 3.49 3.82
C VAL A 99 -2.66 4.71 3.01
N LEU A 100 -2.43 4.48 1.72
CA LEU A 100 -2.22 5.53 0.73
C LEU A 100 -3.47 5.67 -0.14
N TRP A 101 -3.99 6.89 -0.22
CA TRP A 101 -5.13 7.25 -1.04
C TRP A 101 -4.69 7.82 -2.39
N SER A 102 -5.43 7.46 -3.44
CA SER A 102 -5.31 8.02 -4.77
C SER A 102 -6.67 8.38 -5.35
N LEU A 103 -6.66 9.27 -6.34
CA LEU A 103 -7.81 9.48 -7.22
C LEU A 103 -8.30 8.16 -7.85
N PRO A 104 -9.62 8.01 -8.04
CA PRO A 104 -10.22 6.86 -8.70
C PRO A 104 -9.59 6.54 -10.06
N GLN A 105 -9.15 5.31 -10.23
CA GLN A 105 -8.69 4.73 -11.49
C GLN A 105 -9.20 3.28 -11.58
N LYS A 106 -8.96 2.61 -12.71
CA LYS A 106 -9.19 1.16 -12.80
C LYS A 106 -8.23 0.44 -11.86
N ILE A 107 -8.67 -0.65 -11.22
CA ILE A 107 -7.77 -1.51 -10.45
C ILE A 107 -6.60 -1.95 -11.36
N PRO A 108 -5.34 -1.75 -10.91
CA PRO A 108 -4.16 -2.12 -11.68
C PRO A 108 -4.13 -3.58 -12.07
N SER A 109 -3.63 -3.88 -13.28
CA SER A 109 -3.37 -5.26 -13.70
C SER A 109 -2.30 -5.97 -12.86
N TRP A 110 -1.49 -5.21 -12.14
CA TRP A 110 -0.53 -5.71 -11.15
C TRP A 110 -1.18 -6.64 -10.10
N PHE A 111 -2.46 -6.40 -9.76
CA PHE A 111 -3.23 -7.29 -8.90
C PHE A 111 -3.82 -8.44 -9.71
N HIS A 112 -3.33 -9.66 -9.44
CA HIS A 112 -3.74 -10.86 -10.16
C HIS A 112 -5.12 -11.38 -9.74
N HIS A 113 -5.54 -11.06 -8.51
CA HIS A 113 -6.86 -11.40 -7.99
C HIS A 113 -7.68 -10.11 -7.86
N GLN A 114 -8.77 -10.03 -8.63
CA GLN A 114 -9.67 -8.88 -8.66
C GLN A 114 -11.10 -9.39 -8.57
N GLU A 115 -11.85 -8.88 -7.59
CA GLU A 115 -13.26 -9.20 -7.39
C GLU A 115 -14.07 -7.93 -7.26
N MET A 116 -15.34 -8.00 -7.66
CA MET A 116 -16.30 -6.92 -7.45
C MET A 116 -17.16 -7.26 -6.24
N GLY A 117 -17.18 -6.37 -5.24
CA GLY A 117 -17.94 -6.58 -4.01
C GLY A 117 -17.19 -6.01 -2.81
N SER A 118 -17.64 -6.38 -1.62
CA SER A 118 -17.02 -6.02 -0.34
C SER A 118 -16.08 -7.11 0.19
N CYS A 119 -15.78 -8.12 -0.62
CA CYS A 119 -14.90 -9.23 -0.29
C CYS A 119 -14.06 -9.61 -1.50
N VAL A 120 -12.80 -10.01 -1.26
CA VAL A 120 -11.95 -10.71 -2.22
C VAL A 120 -11.35 -11.94 -1.55
N SER A 121 -11.36 -13.08 -2.25
CA SER A 121 -10.81 -14.34 -1.75
C SER A 121 -9.61 -14.77 -2.60
N VAL A 122 -8.52 -15.14 -1.95
CA VAL A 122 -7.29 -15.57 -2.61
C VAL A 122 -6.88 -16.94 -2.08
N ASN A 123 -6.83 -17.92 -2.98
CA ASN A 123 -6.24 -19.22 -2.68
C ASN A 123 -4.72 -19.06 -2.59
N LEU A 124 -4.15 -19.54 -1.50
CA LEU A 124 -2.73 -19.46 -1.21
C LEU A 124 -2.03 -20.71 -1.78
N PRO A 125 -0.86 -20.55 -2.42
CA PRO A 125 -0.08 -21.71 -2.85
C PRO A 125 0.45 -22.48 -1.64
N GLU A 126 0.81 -23.75 -1.86
CA GLU A 126 1.50 -24.52 -0.82
C GLU A 126 2.81 -23.82 -0.42
N ASN A 127 3.08 -23.76 0.89
CA ASN A 127 4.28 -23.12 1.45
C ASN A 127 4.44 -21.64 1.06
N TRP A 128 3.33 -20.90 0.94
CA TRP A 128 3.32 -19.49 0.58
C TRP A 128 4.09 -18.58 1.56
N TYR A 129 4.19 -18.97 2.83
CA TYR A 129 4.85 -18.18 3.85
C TYR A 129 6.29 -18.64 4.09
N VAL A 130 7.21 -17.69 3.95
CA VAL A 130 8.63 -17.83 4.28
C VAL A 130 9.02 -16.61 5.11
N SER A 131 9.39 -16.81 6.37
CA SER A 131 9.45 -15.75 7.40
C SER A 131 10.34 -14.56 7.07
N ASP A 132 11.45 -14.77 6.36
CA ASP A 132 12.42 -13.72 5.98
C ASP A 132 12.17 -13.11 4.60
N LYS A 133 11.18 -13.61 3.84
CA LYS A 133 10.90 -13.19 2.46
C LYS A 133 9.49 -12.68 2.26
N PHE A 134 8.57 -12.97 3.18
CA PHE A 134 7.19 -12.56 3.09
C PHE A 134 7.00 -11.14 3.66
N LEU A 135 6.72 -10.18 2.78
CA LEU A 135 6.51 -8.78 3.17
C LEU A 135 5.06 -8.49 3.58
N GLY A 136 4.08 -9.23 3.06
CA GLY A 136 2.66 -9.00 3.31
C GLY A 136 1.79 -9.21 2.08
N PHE A 137 0.48 -9.05 2.26
CA PHE A 137 -0.49 -9.04 1.18
C PHE A 137 -0.74 -7.61 0.71
N ALA A 138 -0.42 -7.34 -0.56
CA ALA A 138 -0.74 -6.07 -1.19
C ALA A 138 -2.24 -6.02 -1.49
N VAL A 139 -2.96 -5.08 -0.88
CA VAL A 139 -4.40 -4.92 -1.04
C VAL A 139 -4.69 -3.55 -1.67
N CYS A 140 -5.59 -3.56 -2.64
CA CYS A 140 -6.10 -2.37 -3.29
C CYS A 140 -7.60 -2.49 -3.50
N TYR A 141 -8.33 -1.42 -3.17
CA TYR A 141 -9.76 -1.34 -3.43
C TYR A 141 -10.19 0.07 -3.82
N LEU A 142 -11.28 0.14 -4.58
CA LEU A 142 -11.92 1.39 -5.00
C LEU A 142 -13.18 1.60 -4.15
N GLY A 143 -13.21 2.64 -3.34
CA GLY A 143 -14.35 2.90 -2.46
C GLY A 143 -14.10 3.98 -1.41
N ASN A 144 -14.96 4.00 -0.40
CA ASN A 144 -14.71 4.78 0.82
C ASN A 144 -13.78 3.99 1.74
N LEU A 145 -13.00 4.70 2.55
CA LEU A 145 -12.10 4.08 3.52
C LEU A 145 -12.93 3.41 4.63
N PHE A 146 -12.71 2.11 4.84
CA PHE A 146 -13.29 1.31 5.94
C PHE A 146 -12.22 0.44 6.55
N ASP A 147 -12.39 0.05 7.81
CA ASP A 147 -11.52 -0.96 8.43
C ASP A 147 -11.56 -2.27 7.64
N ILE A 148 -10.42 -2.96 7.65
CA ILE A 148 -10.22 -4.17 6.85
C ILE A 148 -10.08 -5.34 7.80
N THR A 149 -10.88 -6.37 7.54
CA THR A 149 -10.78 -7.64 8.24
C THR A 149 -10.19 -8.68 7.31
N ALA A 150 -9.11 -9.33 7.74
CA ALA A 150 -8.54 -10.49 7.06
C ALA A 150 -8.97 -11.78 7.77
N HIS A 151 -9.50 -12.72 7.00
CA HIS A 151 -9.85 -14.05 7.48
C HIS A 151 -8.99 -15.09 6.76
N LEU A 152 -8.30 -15.92 7.54
CA LEU A 152 -7.51 -17.03 7.07
C LEU A 152 -8.28 -18.34 7.28
N ILE A 153 -8.47 -19.07 6.20
CA ILE A 153 -9.20 -20.33 6.16
C ILE A 153 -8.21 -21.51 6.07
N PRO A 154 -8.30 -22.50 6.97
CA PRO A 154 -7.47 -23.70 6.96
C PRO A 154 -7.56 -24.52 5.66
N LEU A 155 -6.49 -25.26 5.35
CA LEU A 155 -6.48 -26.21 4.22
C LEU A 155 -7.39 -27.43 4.44
N CYS A 156 -7.62 -27.82 5.69
CA CYS A 156 -8.37 -29.01 6.07
C CYS A 156 -9.39 -28.70 7.17
N ASP A 157 -10.53 -29.40 7.15
CA ASP A 157 -11.57 -29.30 8.19
C ASP A 157 -11.29 -30.26 9.35
N ASP A 158 -10.02 -30.42 9.73
CA ASP A 158 -9.55 -31.33 10.78
C ASP A 158 -9.83 -30.79 12.21
N GLY A 159 -10.84 -29.93 12.35
CA GLY A 159 -11.15 -29.18 13.57
C GLY A 159 -10.32 -27.90 13.71
N MET A 160 -9.54 -27.52 12.70
CA MET A 160 -8.81 -26.24 12.69
C MET A 160 -9.79 -25.07 12.54
N SER A 161 -9.82 -24.18 13.54
CA SER A 161 -10.56 -22.93 13.44
C SER A 161 -9.88 -21.95 12.48
N SER A 162 -10.69 -21.21 11.72
CA SER A 162 -10.25 -20.02 11.00
C SER A 162 -9.63 -19.00 11.95
N MET A 163 -8.76 -18.16 11.38
CA MET A 163 -8.17 -17.04 12.10
C MET A 163 -8.70 -15.75 11.50
N THR A 164 -9.14 -14.83 12.35
CA THR A 164 -9.62 -13.52 11.96
C THR A 164 -8.70 -12.47 12.55
N GLN A 165 -8.21 -11.56 11.73
CA GLN A 165 -7.47 -10.39 12.17
C GLN A 165 -8.17 -9.14 11.65
N GLU A 166 -8.58 -8.30 12.58
CA GLU A 166 -9.10 -6.97 12.30
C GLU A 166 -7.93 -5.98 12.29
N PHE A 167 -7.88 -5.13 11.27
CA PHE A 167 -6.87 -4.09 11.15
C PHE A 167 -7.53 -2.73 11.22
N ALA A 168 -7.23 -2.00 12.30
CA ALA A 168 -7.53 -0.58 12.35
C ALA A 168 -6.68 0.14 11.30
N LEU A 169 -7.24 1.12 10.60
CA LEU A 169 -6.44 1.92 9.68
C LEU A 169 -5.81 3.12 10.40
N SER A 170 -4.53 3.41 10.16
CA SER A 170 -3.86 4.54 10.80
C SER A 170 -4.51 5.84 10.35
N ASN A 171 -5.21 6.53 11.26
CA ASN A 171 -5.82 7.84 11.01
C ASN A 171 -4.74 8.91 10.88
N HIS A 172 -4.15 9.05 9.70
CA HIS A 172 -3.45 10.26 9.31
C HIS A 172 -4.45 11.24 8.68
N SER A 173 -5.21 11.87 9.59
CA SER A 173 -5.93 13.16 9.48
C SER A 173 -7.04 13.35 8.42
N GLU A 174 -8.25 13.55 8.94
CA GLU A 174 -9.29 14.51 8.48
C GLU A 174 -9.97 14.34 7.11
N TYR A 175 -9.52 13.43 6.24
CA TYR A 175 -10.17 13.16 4.94
C TYR A 175 -10.94 11.84 4.86
N ILE A 176 -11.54 11.44 5.98
CA ILE A 176 -12.48 10.31 6.07
C ILE A 176 -13.64 10.56 5.08
N GLY A 177 -13.84 9.65 4.11
CA GLY A 177 -15.03 9.65 3.23
C GLY A 177 -14.83 10.08 1.77
N LYS A 178 -13.59 10.22 1.27
CA LYS A 178 -13.39 10.39 -0.19
C LYS A 178 -13.36 9.04 -0.91
N TYR A 179 -14.35 8.84 -1.77
CA TYR A 179 -14.36 7.76 -2.75
C TYR A 179 -13.07 7.82 -3.59
N GLY A 180 -12.26 6.76 -3.53
CA GLY A 180 -10.97 6.72 -4.19
C GLY A 180 -10.33 5.34 -4.12
N MET A 181 -9.13 5.25 -4.67
CA MET A 181 -8.31 4.05 -4.62
C MET A 181 -7.52 4.07 -3.31
N HIS A 182 -7.55 2.97 -2.57
CA HIS A 182 -6.79 2.81 -1.33
C HIS A 182 -5.78 1.69 -1.50
N PHE A 183 -4.53 1.94 -1.15
CA PHE A 183 -3.44 0.97 -1.22
C PHE A 183 -2.86 0.75 0.17
N LEU A 184 -2.69 -0.52 0.53
CA LEU A 184 -2.13 -0.91 1.82
C LEU A 184 -1.43 -2.27 1.71
N LEU A 185 -0.47 -2.49 2.62
CA LEU A 185 0.22 -3.76 2.76
C LEU A 185 -0.22 -4.40 4.08
N VAL A 186 -0.92 -5.53 4.01
CA VAL A 186 -1.36 -6.27 5.19
C VAL A 186 -0.26 -7.24 5.63
N THR A 187 0.38 -6.92 6.73
CA THR A 187 1.37 -7.81 7.36
C THR A 187 0.68 -8.72 8.36
N LEU A 188 1.00 -10.01 8.34
CA LEU A 188 0.51 -10.97 9.34
C LEU A 188 1.53 -11.19 10.48
N GLY A 189 2.39 -10.21 10.75
CA GLY A 189 3.41 -10.32 11.81
C GLY A 189 2.76 -10.42 13.20
N GLY A 190 3.32 -11.27 14.07
CA GLY A 190 2.85 -11.44 15.46
C GLY A 190 1.60 -12.33 15.65
N LEU A 191 0.93 -12.73 14.58
CA LEU A 191 -0.26 -13.60 14.62
C LEU A 191 0.05 -15.07 14.94
N TRP A 192 1.29 -15.50 14.67
CA TRP A 192 1.66 -16.91 14.60
C TRP A 192 2.31 -17.43 15.88
N ASP A 193 2.83 -16.55 16.74
CA ASP A 193 3.62 -16.95 17.91
C ASP A 193 2.75 -17.53 19.05
N ALA A 194 1.42 -17.35 19.01
CA ALA A 194 0.51 -17.71 20.10
C ALA A 194 -0.23 -19.04 19.91
N ASN A 195 -0.32 -19.56 18.68
CA ASN A 195 -1.05 -20.78 18.36
C ASN A 195 -0.05 -21.74 17.74
N ALA A 196 -0.01 -23.02 18.14
CA ALA A 196 0.93 -24.04 17.63
C ALA A 196 0.80 -24.37 16.11
N LYS A 197 0.22 -23.45 15.33
CA LYS A 197 -0.13 -23.50 13.92
C LYS A 197 0.83 -22.60 13.15
N THR A 198 1.22 -23.04 11.97
CA THR A 198 2.07 -22.27 11.08
C THR A 198 1.22 -21.53 10.04
N PRO A 199 1.69 -20.40 9.47
CA PRO A 199 0.98 -19.70 8.40
C PRO A 199 0.64 -20.60 7.21
N ASN A 200 1.50 -21.59 6.94
CA ASN A 200 1.35 -22.53 5.83
C ASN A 200 0.22 -23.57 6.02
N ASP A 201 -0.42 -23.60 7.19
CA ASP A 201 -1.60 -24.45 7.44
C ASP A 201 -2.90 -23.85 6.85
N TYR A 202 -2.83 -22.58 6.41
CA TYR A 202 -3.94 -21.85 5.81
C TYR A 202 -3.85 -21.84 4.29
N GLY A 203 -4.97 -22.14 3.64
CA GLY A 203 -5.06 -22.32 2.18
C GLY A 203 -5.80 -21.22 1.45
N CYS A 204 -6.52 -20.36 2.18
CA CYS A 204 -7.23 -19.24 1.60
C CYS A 204 -7.19 -18.05 2.56
N ILE A 205 -7.04 -16.85 2.00
CA ILE A 205 -7.19 -15.59 2.70
C ILE A 205 -8.34 -14.80 2.07
N GLN A 206 -9.15 -14.19 2.90
CA GLN A 206 -10.26 -13.34 2.49
C GLN A 206 -10.10 -11.97 3.13
N PHE A 207 -10.29 -10.92 2.35
CA PHE A 207 -10.30 -9.54 2.84
C PHE A 207 -11.70 -8.97 2.71
N TYR A 208 -12.23 -8.40 3.78
CA TYR A 208 -13.54 -7.78 3.82
C TYR A 208 -13.43 -6.31 4.20
N SER A 209 -14.25 -5.48 3.55
CA SER A 209 -14.57 -4.13 4.03
C SER A 209 -15.93 -4.18 4.73
N GLU A 210 -15.97 -3.96 6.04
CA GLU A 210 -17.24 -3.87 6.75
C GLU A 210 -17.86 -2.49 6.54
N ILE A 211 -19.13 -2.46 6.13
CA ILE A 211 -19.95 -1.25 6.17
C ILE A 211 -20.58 -1.23 7.56
N ASN A 212 -20.02 -0.43 8.47
CA ASN A 212 -20.66 -0.14 9.77
C ASN A 212 -22.00 0.56 9.59
#